data_AF-A0A2S6RSI5-F1
#
_entry.id   AF-A0A2S6RSI5-F1
#
_cell.length_a   1.000
_cell.length_b   1.000
_cell.length_c   1.000
_cell.angle_alpha   90.00
_cell.angle_beta   90.00
_cell.angle_gamma   90.00
#
_symmetry.space_group_name_H-M   'P 1'
#
loop_
_entity.id
_entity.type
_entity.pdbx_description
1 polymer ?
#
loop_
_entity_poly.entity_id
_entity_poly.type
_entity_poly.pdbx_seq_one_letter_code
_entity_poly.pdbx_strand_id
1 'polypeptide(L)'
;MPSFGGKGHTCPGPDRESFDSQPTGGKYDGAYDVLAALEVVRGLNDKQIQTLRPIQVVSWTNEKGSRFAPAMMGSGVFADALTLSAALNSQDTNNVTLADSLARIGYDGNSPCGGRPIRAYFEAHIEQGPVLETAGKTIGVVEGIQGIRWFNCTVIGKEAHAGSTPMSARHDALLGAARLIGHINDIAP
;
A
#
# COMPACT_ATOMS: atom_id res chain seq x y z
N MET A 1 14.94 -21.50 28.92
CA MET A 1 13.75 -21.63 28.05
C MET A 1 12.56 -21.01 28.76
N PRO A 2 12.01 -19.87 28.33
CA PRO A 2 10.64 -19.49 28.64
C PRO A 2 9.73 -19.94 27.50
N SER A 3 8.68 -20.70 27.82
CA SER A 3 7.64 -21.10 26.89
C SER A 3 6.76 -19.90 26.54
N PHE A 4 6.60 -19.59 25.25
CA PHE A 4 5.53 -18.70 24.80
C PHE A 4 4.24 -19.50 24.67
N GLY A 5 3.45 -19.52 25.74
CA GLY A 5 2.08 -19.98 25.73
C GLY A 5 1.16 -18.86 25.28
N GLY A 6 0.82 -18.82 23.98
CA GLY A 6 -0.25 -18.00 23.43
C GLY A 6 -1.44 -18.89 23.08
N LYS A 7 -2.59 -18.69 23.74
CA LYS A 7 -3.83 -19.40 23.42
C LYS A 7 -4.24 -19.02 22.00
N GLY A 8 -4.37 -20.02 21.13
CA GLY A 8 -4.90 -19.84 19.78
C GLY A 8 -6.34 -19.36 19.82
N HIS A 9 -6.58 -18.15 19.35
CA HIS A 9 -7.91 -17.70 18.97
C HIS A 9 -8.09 -17.99 17.48
N THR A 10 -8.77 -19.09 17.17
CA THR A 10 -9.19 -19.41 15.80
C THR A 10 -10.47 -18.64 15.48
N CYS A 11 -10.39 -17.65 14.60
CA CYS A 11 -11.58 -17.04 13.97
C CYS A 11 -12.26 -18.06 13.03
N PRO A 12 -13.60 -18.11 12.95
CA PRO A 12 -14.31 -19.04 12.08
C PRO A 12 -14.55 -18.43 10.70
N GLY A 13 -14.06 -19.08 9.63
CA GLY A 13 -14.39 -18.76 8.23
C GLY A 13 -13.31 -19.24 7.25
N PRO A 14 -13.68 -19.81 6.08
CA PRO A 14 -12.78 -20.63 5.29
C PRO A 14 -11.80 -19.76 4.50
N ASP A 15 -10.51 -20.00 4.71
CA ASP A 15 -9.40 -19.70 3.80
C ASP A 15 -9.31 -18.28 3.24
N ARG A 16 -8.54 -17.40 3.92
CA ARG A 16 -7.59 -16.45 3.29
C ARG A 16 -6.88 -15.64 4.38
N GLU A 17 -5.59 -15.91 4.58
CA GLU A 17 -4.65 -14.85 4.98
C GLU A 17 -4.72 -13.78 3.90
N SER A 18 -5.46 -12.68 4.11
CA SER A 18 -5.53 -11.60 3.13
C SER A 18 -4.54 -10.51 3.51
N PHE A 19 -3.38 -10.51 2.85
CA PHE A 19 -2.63 -9.29 2.63
C PHE A 19 -3.52 -8.30 1.87
N ASP A 20 -3.34 -6.99 2.11
CA ASP A 20 -4.08 -6.03 1.31
C ASP A 20 -3.61 -6.07 -0.15
N SER A 21 -4.53 -5.80 -1.06
CA SER A 21 -4.31 -5.88 -2.50
C SER A 21 -5.15 -4.81 -3.18
N GLN A 22 -4.78 -4.45 -4.41
CA GLN A 22 -5.66 -3.68 -5.28
C GLN A 22 -6.92 -4.49 -5.63
N PRO A 23 -8.03 -3.85 -6.04
CA PRO A 23 -9.27 -4.54 -6.41
C PRO A 23 -9.08 -5.55 -7.55
N THR A 24 -8.12 -5.28 -8.44
CA THR A 24 -7.68 -6.16 -9.54
C THR A 24 -6.24 -6.62 -9.33
N GLY A 25 -5.81 -6.81 -8.09
CA GLY A 25 -4.43 -7.18 -7.78
C GLY A 25 -4.08 -8.63 -8.12
N GLY A 26 -2.79 -8.86 -8.31
CA GLY A 26 -2.23 -10.19 -8.58
C GLY A 26 -2.02 -11.01 -7.31
N LYS A 27 -1.45 -12.21 -7.50
CA LYS A 27 -1.18 -13.15 -6.39
C LYS A 27 0.07 -12.80 -5.57
N TYR A 28 0.94 -11.94 -6.09
CA TYR A 28 2.30 -11.75 -5.58
C TYR A 28 2.56 -10.38 -4.96
N ASP A 29 1.85 -9.34 -5.41
CA ASP A 29 2.02 -7.96 -4.95
C ASP A 29 1.74 -7.86 -3.42
N GLY A 30 2.75 -7.47 -2.64
CA GLY A 30 2.74 -7.46 -1.15
C GLY A 30 2.79 -8.84 -0.48
N ALA A 31 2.03 -9.81 -0.97
CA ALA A 31 1.96 -11.16 -0.38
C ALA A 31 3.29 -11.92 -0.49
N TYR A 32 4.01 -11.76 -1.59
CA TYR A 32 5.31 -12.38 -1.80
C TYR A 32 6.31 -11.94 -0.72
N ASP A 33 6.31 -10.66 -0.37
CA ASP A 33 7.30 -10.08 0.53
C ASP A 33 7.22 -10.69 1.93
N VAL A 34 5.99 -10.82 2.45
CA VAL A 34 5.76 -11.40 3.77
C VAL A 34 6.09 -12.88 3.79
N LEU A 35 5.68 -13.63 2.75
CA LEU A 35 5.94 -15.06 2.66
C LEU A 35 7.43 -15.35 2.43
N ALA A 36 8.14 -14.52 1.66
CA ALA A 36 9.59 -14.62 1.49
C ALA A 36 10.32 -14.38 2.81
N ALA A 37 9.91 -13.37 3.59
CA ALA A 37 10.48 -13.10 4.91
C ALA A 37 10.19 -14.24 5.91
N LEU A 38 8.99 -14.82 5.87
CA LEU A 38 8.64 -16.02 6.65
C LEU A 38 9.52 -17.22 6.27
N GLU A 39 9.75 -17.42 4.97
CA GLU A 39 10.60 -18.50 4.47
C GLU A 39 12.06 -18.33 4.90
N VAL A 40 12.57 -17.09 4.97
CA VAL A 40 13.90 -16.83 5.55
C VAL A 40 13.96 -17.34 6.99
N VAL A 41 12.96 -17.05 7.82
CA VAL A 41 12.91 -17.52 9.22
C VAL A 41 12.84 -19.04 9.30
N ARG A 42 12.00 -19.68 8.47
CA ARG A 42 11.92 -21.16 8.39
C ARG A 42 13.26 -21.76 7.99
N GLY A 43 13.90 -21.25 6.95
CA GLY A 43 15.19 -21.72 6.47
C GLY A 43 16.34 -21.54 7.48
N LEU A 44 16.28 -20.52 8.34
CA LEU A 44 17.21 -20.36 9.46
C LEU A 44 16.95 -21.41 10.55
N ASN A 45 15.68 -21.67 10.87
CA ASN A 45 15.28 -22.67 11.87
C ASN A 45 15.66 -24.09 11.43
N ASP A 46 15.40 -24.46 10.18
CA ASP A 46 15.72 -25.78 9.62
C ASP A 46 17.23 -26.07 9.66
N LYS A 47 18.04 -25.02 9.48
CA LYS A 47 19.50 -25.09 9.58
C LYS A 47 20.03 -24.86 10.99
N GLN A 48 19.14 -24.65 11.97
CA GLN A 48 19.47 -24.35 13.36
C GLN A 48 20.44 -23.15 13.52
N ILE A 49 20.32 -22.16 12.65
CA ILE A 49 21.19 -20.98 12.65
C ILE A 49 20.72 -20.01 13.75
N GLN A 50 21.63 -19.68 14.67
CA GLN A 50 21.41 -18.62 15.64
C GLN A 50 21.93 -17.28 15.11
N THR A 51 21.07 -16.28 15.15
CA THR A 51 21.41 -14.92 14.69
C THR A 51 21.85 -14.05 15.86
N LEU A 52 22.78 -13.12 15.60
CA LEU A 52 23.24 -12.16 16.60
C LEU A 52 22.18 -11.12 16.98
N ARG A 53 21.16 -10.94 16.13
CA ARG A 53 20.06 -9.99 16.30
C ARG A 53 18.72 -10.67 16.01
N PRO A 54 17.63 -10.27 16.66
CA PRO A 54 16.31 -10.78 16.34
C PRO A 54 15.93 -10.40 14.90
N ILE A 55 15.22 -11.31 14.24
CA ILE A 55 14.59 -11.08 12.94
C ILE A 55 13.08 -10.98 13.17
N GLN A 56 12.44 -10.01 12.53
CA GLN A 56 11.00 -9.81 12.59
C GLN A 56 10.43 -9.82 11.18
N VAL A 57 9.34 -10.56 11.01
CA VAL A 57 8.50 -10.50 9.81
C VAL A 57 7.36 -9.52 10.09
N VAL A 58 7.11 -8.62 9.16
CA VAL A 58 6.09 -7.58 9.30
C VAL A 58 5.18 -7.60 8.09
N SER A 59 3.88 -7.48 8.33
CA SER A 59 2.86 -7.20 7.32
C SER A 59 2.31 -5.81 7.60
N TRP A 60 2.54 -4.86 6.69
CA TRP A 60 2.10 -3.48 6.89
C TRP A 60 0.61 -3.31 6.55
N THR A 61 -0.08 -2.52 7.35
CA THR A 61 -1.50 -2.23 7.14
C THR A 61 -1.71 -1.25 6.00
N ASN A 62 -2.60 -1.61 5.05
CA ASN A 62 -3.07 -0.74 3.97
C ASN A 62 -1.90 -0.11 3.19
N GLU A 63 -1.03 -0.99 2.66
CA GLU A 63 0.09 -0.57 1.83
C GLU A 63 -0.41 -0.01 0.49
N LYS A 64 -1.40 -0.66 -0.14
CA LYS A 64 -1.89 -0.28 -1.47
C LYS A 64 -2.68 1.03 -1.49
N GLY A 65 -3.19 1.48 -0.34
CA GLY A 65 -3.99 2.70 -0.24
C GLY A 65 -5.33 2.65 -0.99
N SER A 66 -5.81 1.46 -1.33
CA SER A 66 -6.97 1.28 -2.22
C SER A 66 -8.29 1.61 -1.52
N ARG A 67 -8.49 1.09 -0.31
CA ARG A 67 -9.70 1.31 0.48
C ARG A 67 -9.64 2.60 1.30
N PHE A 68 -8.47 2.87 1.89
CA PHE A 68 -8.21 4.08 2.66
C PHE A 68 -7.01 4.81 2.06
N ALA A 69 -7.12 6.10 1.83
CA ALA A 69 -6.01 6.92 1.33
C ALA A 69 -5.29 7.64 2.48
N PRO A 70 -3.96 7.85 2.42
CA PRO A 70 -3.05 7.48 1.33
C PRO A 70 -2.55 6.02 1.39
N ALA A 71 -1.75 5.61 0.39
CA ALA A 71 -0.98 4.36 0.43
C ALA A 71 0.07 4.36 1.56
N MET A 72 0.64 3.17 1.83
CA MET A 72 1.74 2.95 2.76
C MET A 72 1.42 3.42 4.19
N MET A 73 0.19 3.26 4.66
CA MET A 73 -0.23 3.83 5.94
C MET A 73 0.52 3.24 7.14
N GLY A 74 0.55 1.91 7.26
CA GLY A 74 1.15 1.26 8.43
C GLY A 74 2.63 1.59 8.58
N SER A 75 3.39 1.51 7.47
CA SER A 75 4.80 1.87 7.43
C SER A 75 5.02 3.38 7.56
N GLY A 76 4.14 4.20 6.99
CA GLY A 76 4.16 5.65 7.12
C GLY A 76 4.00 6.13 8.56
N VAL A 77 3.10 5.51 9.33
CA VAL A 77 2.98 5.78 10.77
C VAL A 77 4.21 5.28 11.52
N PHE A 78 4.70 4.09 11.20
CA PHE A 78 5.88 3.52 11.84
C PHE A 78 7.14 4.40 11.67
N ALA A 79 7.28 5.04 10.51
CA ALA A 79 8.41 5.90 10.13
C ALA A 79 8.17 7.40 10.38
N ASP A 80 7.13 7.77 11.13
CA ASP A 80 6.74 9.15 11.45
C ASP A 80 6.42 10.03 10.22
N ALA A 81 6.18 9.43 9.05
CA ALA A 81 5.77 10.13 7.82
C ALA A 81 4.27 10.44 7.79
N LEU A 82 3.47 9.71 8.58
CA LEU A 82 2.03 9.91 8.75
C LEU A 82 1.69 9.85 10.25
N THR A 83 0.87 10.76 10.75
CA THR A 83 0.48 10.68 12.17
C THR A 83 -0.48 9.51 12.39
N LEU A 84 -0.38 8.84 13.54
CA LEU A 84 -1.29 7.76 13.92
C LEU A 84 -2.75 8.21 13.88
N SER A 85 -3.04 9.43 14.36
CA SER A 85 -4.39 9.99 14.34
C SER A 85 -4.91 10.22 12.92
N ALA A 86 -4.07 10.70 11.99
CA ALA A 86 -4.49 10.89 10.61
C ALA A 86 -4.79 9.54 9.93
N ALA A 87 -3.96 8.52 10.15
CA ALA A 87 -4.18 7.18 9.61
C ALA A 87 -5.48 6.56 10.13
N LEU A 88 -5.66 6.55 11.46
CA LEU A 88 -6.83 5.96 12.11
C LEU A 88 -8.15 6.63 11.72
N ASN A 89 -8.13 7.94 11.46
CA ASN A 89 -9.29 8.72 11.03
C ASN A 89 -9.54 8.67 9.51
N SER A 90 -8.67 8.03 8.72
CA SER A 90 -8.91 7.88 7.28
C SER A 90 -10.17 7.06 7.03
N GLN A 91 -11.00 7.50 6.08
CA GLN A 91 -12.30 6.92 5.79
C GLN A 91 -12.32 6.30 4.40
N ASP A 92 -13.05 5.19 4.29
CA ASP A 92 -13.41 4.62 2.98
C ASP A 92 -14.62 5.35 2.36
N THR A 93 -15.03 4.91 1.17
CA THR A 93 -16.16 5.49 0.45
C THR A 93 -17.51 5.34 1.15
N ASN A 94 -17.59 4.52 2.20
CA ASN A 94 -18.79 4.31 3.01
C ASN A 94 -18.70 5.00 4.37
N ASN A 95 -17.72 5.91 4.56
CA ASN A 95 -17.43 6.61 5.81
C ASN A 95 -17.03 5.69 6.98
N VAL A 96 -16.54 4.48 6.71
CA VAL A 96 -15.96 3.62 7.75
C VAL A 96 -14.52 4.05 7.98
N THR A 97 -14.10 4.21 9.23
CA THR A 97 -12.70 4.58 9.53
C THR A 97 -11.76 3.38 9.51
N LEU A 98 -10.46 3.64 9.37
CA LEU A 98 -9.44 2.61 9.56
C LEU A 98 -9.50 2.03 10.98
N ALA A 99 -9.71 2.88 11.99
CA ALA A 99 -9.84 2.45 13.39
C ALA A 99 -10.98 1.43 13.58
N ASP A 100 -12.18 1.74 13.06
CA ASP A 100 -13.33 0.85 13.13
C ASP A 100 -13.04 -0.48 12.42
N SER A 101 -12.34 -0.42 11.29
CA SER A 101 -11.97 -1.61 10.53
C SER A 101 -10.97 -2.49 11.28
N LEU A 102 -9.93 -1.90 11.91
CA LEU A 102 -8.94 -2.62 12.72
C LEU A 102 -9.59 -3.27 13.94
N ALA A 103 -10.45 -2.53 14.65
CA ALA A 103 -11.20 -3.06 15.79
C ALA A 103 -12.10 -4.23 15.36
N ARG A 104 -12.82 -4.08 14.24
CA ARG A 104 -13.72 -5.12 13.70
C ARG A 104 -13.00 -6.43 13.36
N ILE A 105 -11.78 -6.36 12.81
CA ILE A 105 -11.01 -7.57 12.45
C ILE A 105 -10.12 -8.08 13.60
N GLY A 106 -10.08 -7.39 14.74
CA GLY A 106 -9.28 -7.77 15.90
C GLY A 106 -7.79 -7.43 15.80
N TYR A 107 -7.42 -6.47 14.95
CA TYR A 107 -6.03 -6.02 14.74
C TYR A 107 -5.75 -4.60 15.28
N ASP A 108 -6.63 -4.08 16.14
CA ASP A 108 -6.39 -2.86 16.92
C ASP A 108 -5.43 -3.16 18.09
N GLY A 109 -4.14 -3.22 17.77
CA GLY A 109 -3.09 -3.64 18.70
C GLY A 109 -2.68 -2.54 19.70
N ASN A 110 -2.33 -2.95 20.92
CA ASN A 110 -1.90 -2.04 21.99
C ASN A 110 -0.40 -1.65 21.94
N SER A 111 0.37 -2.23 21.02
CA SER A 111 1.79 -1.91 20.91
C SER A 111 1.96 -0.55 20.24
N PRO A 112 2.88 0.32 20.70
CA PRO A 112 3.21 1.54 19.99
C PRO A 112 3.62 1.24 18.55
N CYS A 113 3.10 2.02 17.59
CA CYS A 113 3.56 1.97 16.21
C CYS A 113 4.81 2.85 16.07
N GLY A 114 5.93 2.29 15.66
CA GLY A 114 7.20 3.02 15.52
C GLY A 114 7.98 3.15 16.84
N GLY A 115 8.92 4.10 16.87
CA GLY A 115 9.73 4.46 18.06
C GLY A 115 10.77 3.43 18.52
N ARG A 116 10.78 2.22 17.95
CA ARG A 116 11.77 1.18 18.25
C ARG A 116 12.97 1.24 17.29
N PRO A 117 14.21 1.02 17.76
CA PRO A 117 15.39 1.06 16.90
C PRO A 117 15.40 -0.13 15.92
N ILE A 118 15.58 0.14 14.62
CA ILE A 118 15.72 -0.86 13.57
C ILE A 118 17.14 -0.80 13.01
N ARG A 119 17.85 -1.94 13.02
CA ARG A 119 19.24 -2.01 12.53
C ARG A 119 19.32 -2.00 11.00
N ALA A 120 18.37 -2.65 10.35
CA ALA A 120 18.22 -2.76 8.91
C ALA A 120 16.79 -3.23 8.58
N TYR A 121 16.30 -2.85 7.41
CA TYR A 121 15.02 -3.30 6.84
C TYR A 121 15.29 -3.78 5.42
N PHE A 122 14.71 -4.92 5.05
CA PHE A 122 14.81 -5.51 3.72
C PHE A 122 13.42 -5.95 3.29
N GLU A 123 13.09 -5.67 2.03
CA GLU A 123 11.83 -6.04 1.41
C GLU A 123 12.15 -6.68 0.06
N ALA A 124 11.69 -7.90 -0.14
CA ALA A 124 11.76 -8.57 -1.43
C ALA A 124 10.40 -8.41 -2.08
N HIS A 125 10.36 -7.79 -3.27
CA HIS A 125 9.11 -7.49 -3.97
C HIS A 125 9.25 -7.89 -5.44
N ILE A 126 8.14 -8.18 -6.10
CA ILE A 126 8.12 -8.30 -7.57
C ILE A 126 8.42 -6.94 -8.22
N GLU A 127 9.02 -6.93 -9.40
CA GLU A 127 9.41 -5.68 -10.07
C GLU A 127 8.20 -4.77 -10.40
N GLN A 128 7.04 -5.37 -10.69
CA GLN A 128 5.84 -4.70 -11.24
C GLN A 128 6.05 -4.01 -12.60
N GLY A 129 7.25 -4.14 -13.18
CA GLY A 129 7.61 -3.69 -14.51
C GLY A 129 8.26 -4.81 -15.34
N PRO A 130 8.60 -4.53 -16.61
CA PRO A 130 9.14 -5.52 -17.54
C PRO A 130 10.67 -5.53 -17.65
N VAL A 131 11.40 -4.73 -16.87
CA VAL A 131 12.83 -4.46 -17.08
C VAL A 131 13.69 -5.70 -16.83
N LEU A 132 13.49 -6.41 -15.72
CA LEU A 132 14.26 -7.62 -15.40
C LEU A 132 13.95 -8.74 -16.37
N GLU A 133 12.68 -8.93 -16.73
CA GLU A 133 12.27 -9.93 -17.73
C GLU A 133 12.92 -9.63 -19.09
N THR A 134 12.80 -8.39 -19.58
CA THR A 134 13.38 -7.96 -20.86
C THR A 134 14.91 -8.08 -20.87
N ALA A 135 15.56 -7.80 -19.74
CA ALA A 135 17.00 -7.91 -19.60
C ALA A 135 17.49 -9.35 -19.33
N GLY A 136 16.59 -10.32 -19.17
CA GLY A 136 16.93 -11.70 -18.80
C GLY A 136 17.64 -11.78 -17.44
N LYS A 137 17.24 -10.94 -16.48
CA LYS A 137 17.83 -10.87 -15.13
C LYS A 137 16.86 -11.42 -14.09
N THR A 138 17.40 -12.17 -13.14
CA THR A 138 16.59 -12.76 -12.06
C THR A 138 16.39 -11.82 -10.88
N ILE A 139 17.42 -11.02 -10.54
CA ILE A 139 17.42 -10.17 -9.34
C ILE A 139 17.74 -8.73 -9.74
N GLY A 140 16.89 -7.81 -9.29
CA GLY A 140 17.16 -6.38 -9.31
C GLY A 140 17.70 -5.92 -7.95
N VAL A 141 18.81 -5.20 -7.95
CA VAL A 141 19.29 -4.48 -6.76
C VAL A 141 18.71 -3.08 -6.82
N VAL A 142 17.70 -2.82 -5.98
CA VAL A 142 16.98 -1.54 -5.97
C VAL A 142 17.83 -0.49 -5.24
N GLU A 143 18.24 0.55 -5.96
CA GLU A 143 19.06 1.64 -5.42
C GLU A 143 18.22 2.81 -4.89
N GLY A 144 16.95 2.91 -5.30
CA GLY A 144 16.03 3.96 -4.89
C GLY A 144 14.63 3.75 -5.45
N ILE A 145 13.68 4.56 -4.97
CA ILE A 145 12.29 4.56 -5.38
C ILE A 145 11.96 5.93 -5.97
N GLN A 146 11.15 5.97 -7.03
CA GLN A 146 10.71 7.23 -7.63
C GLN A 146 9.84 8.04 -6.66
N GLY A 147 10.01 9.36 -6.66
CA GLY A 147 9.14 10.26 -5.92
C GLY A 147 7.76 10.33 -6.57
N ILE A 148 6.71 10.23 -5.75
CA ILE A 148 5.33 10.21 -6.21
C ILE A 148 4.63 11.52 -5.82
N ARG A 149 3.87 12.12 -6.75
CA ARG A 149 3.04 13.31 -6.49
C ARG A 149 1.61 13.07 -6.97
N TRP A 150 0.64 13.22 -6.08
CA TRP A 150 -0.77 13.06 -6.39
C TRP A 150 -1.44 14.43 -6.42
N PHE A 151 -2.33 14.63 -7.39
CA PHE A 151 -3.03 15.90 -7.59
C PHE A 151 -4.54 15.64 -7.69
N ASN A 152 -5.33 16.44 -6.99
CA ASN A 152 -6.77 16.54 -7.21
C ASN A 152 -7.04 17.81 -8.02
N CYS A 153 -7.64 17.65 -9.21
CA CYS A 153 -7.91 18.76 -10.12
C CYS A 153 -9.41 18.90 -10.37
N THR A 154 -9.93 20.12 -10.22
CA THR A 154 -11.32 20.46 -10.55
C THR A 154 -11.34 21.44 -11.70
N VAL A 155 -11.97 21.05 -12.83
CA VAL A 155 -12.18 21.92 -13.99
C VAL A 155 -13.61 22.45 -13.93
N ILE A 156 -13.76 23.76 -13.82
CA ILE A 156 -15.07 24.42 -13.69
C ILE A 156 -15.42 25.09 -15.01
N GLY A 157 -16.56 24.69 -15.58
CA GLY A 157 -17.11 25.26 -16.81
C GLY A 157 -18.37 26.09 -16.55
N LYS A 158 -19.22 26.20 -17.58
CA LYS A 158 -20.55 26.80 -17.49
C LYS A 158 -21.57 25.89 -18.16
N GLU A 159 -22.60 25.50 -17.40
CA GLU A 159 -23.72 24.74 -17.96
C GLU A 159 -24.47 25.57 -19.00
N ALA A 160 -24.79 24.93 -20.12
CA ALA A 160 -25.53 25.56 -21.22
C ALA A 160 -26.22 24.49 -22.07
N HIS A 161 -27.26 24.88 -22.81
CA HIS A 161 -28.01 23.95 -23.65
C HIS A 161 -27.15 23.48 -24.85
N ALA A 162 -27.03 22.16 -25.03
CA ALA A 162 -26.11 21.55 -26.00
C ALA A 162 -26.43 21.89 -27.48
N GLY A 163 -27.69 22.15 -27.83
CA GLY A 163 -28.09 22.56 -29.19
C GLY A 163 -27.98 24.06 -29.45
N SER A 164 -28.63 24.89 -28.65
CA SER A 164 -28.75 26.34 -28.87
C SER A 164 -27.53 27.18 -28.46
N THR A 165 -26.54 26.61 -27.76
CA THR A 165 -25.33 27.36 -27.38
C THR A 165 -24.28 27.27 -28.49
N PRO A 166 -23.93 28.39 -29.16
CA PRO A 166 -22.88 28.41 -30.17
C PRO A 166 -21.55 27.92 -29.61
N MET A 167 -20.74 27.23 -30.42
CA MET A 167 -19.46 26.67 -29.97
C MET A 167 -18.51 27.71 -29.36
N SER A 168 -18.51 28.94 -29.90
CA SER A 168 -17.67 30.05 -29.42
C SER A 168 -18.06 30.56 -28.02
N ALA A 169 -19.27 30.25 -27.54
CA ALA A 169 -19.77 30.72 -26.25
C ALA A 169 -19.70 29.64 -25.16
N ARG A 170 -19.15 28.46 -25.46
CA ARG A 170 -19.09 27.33 -24.51
C ARG A 170 -17.88 27.45 -23.60
N HIS A 171 -18.10 27.15 -22.33
CA HIS A 171 -17.06 26.89 -21.33
C HIS A 171 -17.19 25.44 -20.88
N ASP A 172 -16.76 24.53 -21.75
CA ASP A 172 -16.94 23.09 -21.57
C ASP A 172 -15.85 22.50 -20.67
N ALA A 173 -16.24 22.11 -19.45
CA ALA A 173 -15.34 21.51 -18.47
C ALA A 173 -14.77 20.17 -18.93
N LEU A 174 -15.55 19.36 -19.65
CA LEU A 174 -15.12 18.04 -20.13
C LEU A 174 -14.07 18.19 -21.23
N LEU A 175 -14.26 19.14 -22.15
CA LEU A 175 -13.25 19.45 -23.16
C LEU A 175 -11.96 19.99 -22.53
N GLY A 176 -12.08 20.84 -21.50
CA GLY A 176 -10.93 21.31 -20.72
C GLY A 176 -10.16 20.17 -20.06
N ALA A 177 -10.88 19.26 -19.39
CA ALA A 177 -10.29 18.07 -18.76
C ALA A 177 -9.63 17.13 -19.78
N ALA A 178 -10.26 16.89 -20.93
CA ALA A 178 -9.69 16.04 -21.97
C ALA A 178 -8.35 16.57 -22.50
N ARG A 179 -8.22 17.88 -22.66
CA ARG A 179 -6.95 18.53 -23.04
C ARG A 179 -5.90 18.41 -21.95
N LEU A 180 -6.29 18.59 -20.68
CA LEU A 180 -5.39 18.44 -19.54
C LEU A 180 -4.81 17.02 -19.47
N ILE A 181 -5.64 15.99 -19.68
CA ILE A 181 -5.21 14.58 -19.70
C ILE A 181 -4.14 14.35 -20.77
N GLY A 182 -4.36 14.85 -22.00
CA GLY A 182 -3.38 14.75 -23.08
C GLY A 182 -2.05 15.41 -22.73
N HIS A 183 -2.09 16.65 -22.22
CA HIS A 183 -0.89 17.36 -21.81
C HIS A 183 -0.14 16.68 -20.65
N ILE A 184 -0.84 16.09 -19.69
CA ILE A 184 -0.19 15.33 -18.61
C ILE A 184 0.54 14.11 -19.18
N ASN A 185 -0.06 13.41 -20.14
CA ASN A 185 0.59 12.29 -20.81
C ASN A 185 1.86 12.73 -21.55
N ASP A 186 1.84 13.89 -22.22
CA ASP A 186 3.01 14.42 -22.95
C ASP A 186 4.17 14.86 -22.02
N ILE A 187 3.90 15.10 -20.74
CA ILE A 187 4.93 15.40 -19.73
C ILE A 187 5.63 14.12 -19.25
N ALA A 188 4.95 12.97 -19.30
CA ALA A 188 5.54 11.70 -18.87
C ALA A 188 6.59 11.22 -19.91
N PRO A 189 7.84 10.97 -19.49
CA PRO A 189 8.93 10.54 -20.37
C PRO A 189 8.78 9.10 -20.87
#